data_AF-A0A1X0R229-F1
#
_entry.id   AF-A0A1X0R229-F1
#
_cell.length_a   1.000
_cell.length_b   1.000
_cell.length_c   1.000
_cell.angle_alpha   90.00
_cell.angle_beta   90.00
_cell.angle_gamma   90.00
#
_symmetry.space_group_name_H-M   'P 1'
#
loop_
_entity.id
_entity.type
_entity.pdbx_description
1 polymer ?
#
loop_
_entity_poly.entity_id
_entity_poly.type
_entity_poly.pdbx_seq_one_letter_code
_entity_poly.pdbx_strand_id
1 'polypeptide(L)'
;MFTLIALFTGVLLATSSNGFKSSDINTLISFGDSYTTRNINLSNLTYQCRDCTSAGGPNWVTYLTEAEEWISWDFAMGGAPLNDTLVHKHVYITLFNRIIDVAGQIQDIYPSVFVSPSKKMAKIVQSAYTKSPRTSHSTLNSIWVGINDIGLTYGWRNTGQVDATIMQQYKSLIVSVFFFFFLFNSFV
;
A
#
# COMPACT_ATOMS: atom_id res chain seq x y z
N MET A 1 -27.22 -33.99 24.57
CA MET A 1 -26.44 -32.82 24.11
C MET A 1 -25.82 -33.21 22.77
N PHE A 2 -26.42 -32.80 21.66
CA PHE A 2 -25.95 -33.15 20.31
C PHE A 2 -25.21 -31.97 19.71
N THR A 3 -23.94 -32.16 19.39
CA THR A 3 -23.10 -31.18 18.69
C THR A 3 -23.37 -31.29 17.20
N LEU A 4 -23.91 -30.22 16.60
CA LEU A 4 -24.11 -30.12 15.16
C LEU A 4 -22.81 -29.59 14.53
N ILE A 5 -22.10 -30.42 13.76
CA ILE A 5 -20.98 -29.97 12.92
C ILE A 5 -21.57 -29.59 11.57
N ALA A 6 -21.58 -28.29 11.25
CA ALA A 6 -21.92 -27.81 9.92
C ALA A 6 -20.71 -28.00 8.99
N LEU A 7 -20.79 -28.94 8.05
CA LEU A 7 -19.87 -29.01 6.92
C LEU A 7 -20.29 -27.95 5.89
N PHE A 8 -19.45 -26.94 5.69
CA PHE A 8 -19.53 -26.06 4.52
C PHE A 8 -18.90 -26.76 3.32
N THR A 9 -19.71 -27.44 2.51
CA THR A 9 -19.31 -27.83 1.15
C THR A 9 -19.53 -26.63 0.22
N GLY A 10 -18.54 -25.74 0.17
CA GLY A 10 -18.51 -24.67 -0.83
C GLY A 10 -18.28 -25.26 -2.22
N VAL A 11 -19.31 -25.25 -3.07
CA VAL A 11 -19.15 -25.49 -4.50
C VAL A 11 -18.43 -24.28 -5.09
N LEU A 12 -17.16 -24.45 -5.46
CA LEU A 12 -16.42 -23.50 -6.29
C LEU A 12 -17.06 -23.49 -7.69
N LEU A 13 -18.06 -22.64 -7.89
CA LEU A 13 -18.47 -22.26 -9.24
C LEU A 13 -17.30 -21.48 -9.85
N ALA A 14 -16.60 -22.12 -10.78
CA ALA A 14 -15.60 -21.45 -11.61
C ALA A 14 -16.32 -20.42 -12.48
N THR A 15 -16.43 -19.19 -11.99
CA THR A 15 -16.86 -18.06 -12.81
C THR A 15 -15.82 -17.88 -13.90
N SER A 16 -16.22 -17.86 -15.17
CA SER A 16 -15.33 -17.42 -16.24
C SER A 16 -14.84 -16.00 -15.90
N SER A 17 -13.58 -15.85 -15.48
CA SER A 17 -13.05 -14.51 -15.31
C SER A 17 -12.94 -13.92 -16.70
N ASN A 18 -13.64 -12.81 -16.94
CA ASN A 18 -13.23 -11.90 -17.99
C ASN A 18 -11.78 -11.56 -17.64
N GLY A 19 -10.82 -12.01 -18.45
CA GLY A 19 -9.41 -11.86 -18.15
C GLY A 19 -9.07 -10.40 -17.79
N PHE A 20 -8.04 -10.21 -16.97
CA PHE A 20 -7.58 -8.89 -16.56
C PHE A 20 -7.40 -7.96 -17.77
N LYS A 21 -8.05 -6.79 -17.74
CA LYS A 21 -7.90 -5.73 -18.73
C LYS A 21 -7.30 -4.51 -18.07
N SER A 22 -6.13 -4.09 -18.52
CA SER A 22 -5.47 -2.88 -18.02
C SER A 22 -6.31 -1.63 -18.25
N SER A 23 -7.13 -1.59 -19.31
CA SER A 23 -8.08 -0.51 -19.60
C SER A 23 -9.13 -0.30 -18.53
N ASP A 24 -9.40 -1.31 -17.70
CA ASP A 24 -10.46 -1.25 -16.70
C ASP A 24 -9.93 -0.65 -15.38
N ILE A 25 -8.60 -0.57 -15.21
CA ILE A 25 -7.96 0.05 -14.05
C ILE A 25 -8.40 1.50 -13.98
N ASN A 26 -8.77 1.93 -12.79
CA ASN A 26 -9.19 3.31 -12.56
C ASN A 26 -8.71 3.88 -11.23
N THR A 27 -8.13 3.02 -10.39
CA THR A 27 -7.62 3.36 -9.06
C THR A 27 -6.20 2.84 -8.92
N LEU A 28 -5.29 3.68 -8.43
CA LEU A 28 -3.93 3.30 -8.05
C LEU A 28 -3.76 3.47 -6.53
N ILE A 29 -3.35 2.40 -5.86
CA ILE A 29 -2.92 2.45 -4.46
C ILE A 29 -1.41 2.18 -4.42
N SER A 30 -0.65 3.13 -3.86
CA SER A 30 0.81 3.08 -3.89
C SER A 30 1.40 3.01 -2.49
N PHE A 31 2.42 2.15 -2.37
CA PHE A 31 3.27 1.98 -1.19
C PHE A 31 4.72 2.11 -1.62
N GLY A 32 5.58 2.53 -0.71
CA GLY A 32 6.99 2.64 -1.01
C GLY A 32 7.71 3.76 -0.30
N ASP A 33 8.71 4.29 -0.99
CA ASP A 33 9.64 5.28 -0.48
C ASP A 33 9.57 6.64 -1.19
N SER A 34 10.68 7.40 -1.14
CA SER A 34 10.81 8.71 -1.76
C SER A 34 10.61 8.73 -3.27
N TYR A 35 10.77 7.61 -3.98
CA TYR A 35 10.51 7.53 -5.43
C TYR A 35 9.03 7.55 -5.79
N THR A 36 8.16 7.31 -4.81
CA THR A 36 6.71 7.18 -5.00
C THR A 36 5.93 8.24 -4.23
N THR A 37 6.43 8.67 -3.08
CA THR A 37 5.69 9.58 -2.19
C THR A 37 5.36 10.93 -2.81
N ARG A 38 4.13 11.38 -2.54
CA ARG A 38 3.63 12.75 -2.76
C ARG A 38 3.30 13.47 -1.44
N ASN A 39 3.83 12.96 -0.31
CA ASN A 39 3.65 13.52 1.03
C ASN A 39 2.16 13.66 1.41
N ILE A 40 1.45 12.53 1.50
CA ILE A 40 0.04 12.50 1.89
C ILE A 40 -0.14 12.90 3.37
N ASN A 41 -1.15 13.73 3.63
CA ASN A 41 -1.63 13.97 4.99
C ASN A 41 -2.66 12.89 5.35
N LEU A 42 -2.28 11.94 6.20
CA LEU A 42 -3.13 10.79 6.57
C LEU A 42 -4.41 11.18 7.33
N SER A 43 -4.53 12.40 7.85
CA SER A 43 -5.73 12.83 8.58
C SER A 43 -6.89 13.23 7.67
N ASN A 44 -6.61 13.58 6.42
CA ASN A 44 -7.58 14.10 5.45
C ASN A 44 -7.36 13.58 4.00
N LEU A 45 -6.32 12.77 3.77
CA LEU A 45 -5.90 12.20 2.48
C LEU A 45 -5.60 13.24 1.38
N THR A 46 -5.17 14.45 1.76
CA THR A 46 -4.71 15.46 0.81
C THR A 46 -3.19 15.40 0.63
N TYR A 47 -2.70 15.66 -0.57
CA TYR A 47 -1.26 15.76 -0.86
C TYR A 47 -0.76 17.19 -0.66
N GLN A 48 0.49 17.34 -0.22
CA GLN A 48 1.09 18.64 0.09
C GLN A 48 1.14 19.57 -1.13
N CYS A 49 1.75 19.10 -2.23
CA CYS A 49 1.68 19.73 -3.54
C CYS A 49 2.09 18.75 -4.63
N ARG A 50 1.76 19.06 -5.90
CA ARG A 50 2.02 18.19 -7.05
C ARG A 50 3.52 17.88 -7.24
N ASP A 51 4.35 18.90 -7.06
CA ASP A 51 5.79 18.85 -7.35
C ASP A 51 6.64 18.69 -6.07
N CYS A 52 5.98 18.51 -4.91
CA CYS A 52 6.60 18.30 -3.60
C CYS A 52 7.09 16.85 -3.46
N THR A 53 7.87 16.38 -4.43
CA THR A 53 8.44 15.04 -4.46
C THR A 53 9.97 15.11 -4.44
N SER A 54 10.62 13.97 -4.20
CA SER A 54 12.09 13.88 -4.23
C SER A 54 12.70 14.13 -5.62
N ALA A 55 11.88 14.11 -6.69
CA ALA A 55 12.32 14.33 -8.07
C ALA A 55 12.42 15.82 -8.46
N GLY A 56 11.99 16.74 -7.59
CA GLY A 56 11.91 18.18 -7.93
C GLY A 56 10.81 18.52 -8.95
N GLY A 57 9.85 17.61 -9.14
CA GLY A 57 8.72 17.70 -10.06
C GLY A 57 7.73 16.56 -9.80
N PRO A 58 6.78 16.28 -10.71
CA PRO A 58 5.92 15.12 -10.62
C PRO A 58 6.73 13.82 -10.64
N ASN A 59 6.34 12.85 -9.82
CA ASN A 59 6.89 11.50 -9.88
C ASN A 59 6.03 10.60 -10.79
N TRP A 60 6.41 9.33 -10.90
CA TRP A 60 5.74 8.37 -11.79
C TRP A 60 4.25 8.16 -11.44
N VAL A 61 3.87 8.23 -10.17
CA VAL A 61 2.46 8.12 -9.72
C VAL A 61 1.65 9.28 -10.27
N THR A 62 2.16 10.51 -10.14
CA THR A 62 1.48 11.70 -10.67
C THR A 62 1.34 11.60 -12.19
N TYR A 63 2.43 11.28 -12.92
CA TYR A 63 2.35 11.15 -14.38
C TYR A 63 1.34 10.11 -14.85
N LEU A 64 1.35 8.93 -14.24
CA LEU A 64 0.43 7.84 -14.60
C LEU A 64 -1.02 8.20 -14.29
N THR A 65 -1.28 8.76 -13.11
CA THR A 65 -2.65 9.04 -12.66
C THR A 65 -3.25 10.26 -13.34
N GLU A 66 -2.44 11.24 -13.75
CA GLU A 66 -2.91 12.36 -14.59
C GLU A 66 -3.21 11.90 -16.02
N ALA A 67 -2.33 11.10 -16.63
CA ALA A 67 -2.51 10.62 -18.00
C ALA A 67 -3.75 9.72 -18.15
N GLU A 68 -3.99 8.86 -17.17
CA GLU A 68 -5.12 7.93 -17.19
C GLU A 68 -6.36 8.47 -16.45
N GLU A 69 -6.24 9.66 -15.83
CA GLU A 69 -7.20 10.29 -14.92
C GLU A 69 -7.60 9.40 -13.72
N TRP A 70 -6.73 8.47 -13.30
CA TRP A 70 -7.00 7.51 -12.22
C TRP A 70 -7.13 8.19 -10.85
N ILE A 71 -8.02 7.65 -10.00
CA ILE A 71 -8.04 7.98 -8.57
C ILE A 71 -6.77 7.40 -7.95
N SER A 72 -6.09 8.15 -7.09
CA SER A 72 -4.84 7.70 -6.49
C SER A 72 -4.77 7.89 -4.99
N TRP A 73 -4.37 6.82 -4.30
CA TRP A 73 -4.11 6.78 -2.86
C TRP A 73 -2.65 6.36 -2.64
N ASP A 74 -1.79 7.35 -2.44
CA ASP A 74 -0.35 7.14 -2.30
C ASP A 74 0.05 7.25 -0.83
N PHE A 75 0.39 6.11 -0.24
CA PHE A 75 0.84 5.97 1.14
C PHE A 75 2.35 5.84 1.27
N ALA A 76 3.11 5.98 0.17
CA ALA A 76 4.56 5.93 0.23
C ALA A 76 5.12 7.06 1.11
N MET A 77 6.19 6.76 1.83
CA MET A 77 6.81 7.69 2.78
C MET A 77 8.30 7.86 2.44
N GLY A 78 8.76 9.10 2.34
CA GLY A 78 10.16 9.39 2.06
C GLY A 78 11.09 8.72 3.06
N GLY A 79 12.12 8.01 2.57
CA GLY A 79 13.09 7.30 3.41
C GLY A 79 12.61 5.95 3.96
N ALA A 80 11.41 5.48 3.61
CA ALA A 80 10.90 4.20 4.10
C ALA A 80 11.76 3.02 3.60
N PRO A 81 12.31 2.18 4.51
CA PRO A 81 12.73 0.84 4.16
C PRO A 81 11.52 -0.09 4.05
N LEU A 82 11.75 -1.35 3.66
CA LEU A 82 10.70 -2.36 3.66
C LEU A 82 10.17 -2.62 5.09
N ASN A 83 11.09 -2.80 6.03
CA ASN A 83 10.81 -2.98 7.45
C ASN A 83 11.97 -2.41 8.27
N ASP A 84 11.66 -1.38 9.04
CA ASP A 84 12.58 -0.59 9.84
C ASP A 84 13.37 -1.45 10.83
N THR A 85 12.72 -2.48 11.40
CA THR A 85 13.32 -3.36 12.41
C THR A 85 14.40 -4.27 11.86
N LEU A 86 14.41 -4.53 10.54
CA LEU A 86 15.41 -5.39 9.89
C LEU A 86 16.70 -4.64 9.57
N VAL A 87 16.62 -3.32 9.38
CA VAL A 87 17.71 -2.50 8.82
C VAL A 87 18.25 -1.44 9.78
N HIS A 88 17.65 -1.28 10.97
CA HIS A 88 18.20 -0.45 12.05
C HIS A 88 18.78 -1.31 13.17
N LYS A 89 20.12 -1.38 13.26
CA LYS A 89 20.86 -2.10 14.33
C LYS A 89 20.77 -1.45 15.71
N HIS A 90 20.33 -0.20 15.81
CA HIS A 90 20.31 0.53 17.07
C HIS A 90 18.95 1.17 17.35
N VAL A 91 18.33 0.66 18.42
CA VAL A 91 17.14 1.17 19.11
C VAL A 91 17.25 2.68 19.46
N TYR A 92 18.43 3.29 19.46
CA TYR A 92 18.63 4.68 19.86
C TYR A 92 18.12 5.75 18.86
N ILE A 93 17.72 5.39 17.63
CA ILE A 93 17.02 6.31 16.70
C ILE A 93 15.49 6.34 16.92
N THR A 94 14.96 5.53 17.84
CA THR A 94 13.50 5.37 18.04
C THR A 94 12.76 6.56 18.67
N LEU A 95 13.45 7.62 19.10
CA LEU A 95 12.79 8.69 19.87
C LEU A 95 12.43 9.95 19.08
N PHE A 96 12.96 10.17 17.86
CA PHE A 96 12.76 11.49 17.22
C PHE A 96 12.23 11.55 15.79
N ASN A 97 12.13 10.46 15.02
CA ASN A 97 11.38 10.45 13.75
C ASN A 97 11.34 9.02 13.20
N ARG A 98 10.46 8.16 13.72
CA ARG A 98 10.24 6.85 13.11
C ARG A 98 9.50 7.06 11.80
N ILE A 99 10.22 6.91 10.68
CA ILE A 99 9.61 6.89 9.35
C ILE A 99 8.70 5.66 9.30
N ILE A 100 7.49 5.83 8.73
CA ILE A 100 6.58 4.71 8.54
C ILE A 100 7.12 3.87 7.38
N ASP A 101 7.63 2.68 7.71
CA ASP A 101 8.13 1.70 6.75
C ASP A 101 7.00 1.09 5.89
N VAL A 102 7.36 0.38 4.82
CA VAL A 102 6.37 -0.20 3.90
C VAL A 102 5.47 -1.23 4.61
N ALA A 103 6.01 -1.95 5.60
CA ALA A 103 5.20 -2.84 6.43
C ALA A 103 4.07 -2.08 7.15
N GLY A 104 4.36 -0.97 7.81
CA GLY A 104 3.35 -0.11 8.45
C GLY A 104 2.39 0.54 7.45
N GLN A 105 2.87 0.91 6.26
CA GLN A 105 1.98 1.43 5.20
C GLN A 105 0.92 0.38 4.78
N ILE A 106 1.32 -0.88 4.63
CA ILE A 106 0.43 -1.96 4.19
C ILE A 106 -0.40 -2.52 5.34
N GLN A 107 0.16 -2.70 6.52
CA GLN A 107 -0.47 -3.42 7.63
C GLN A 107 -1.26 -2.51 8.57
N ASP A 108 -0.92 -1.22 8.64
CA ASP A 108 -1.60 -0.27 9.53
C ASP A 108 -2.39 0.78 8.75
N ILE A 109 -1.73 1.51 7.83
CA ILE A 109 -2.37 2.61 7.10
C ILE A 109 -3.47 2.08 6.19
N TYR A 110 -3.18 1.12 5.30
CA TYR A 110 -4.17 0.62 4.35
C TYR A 110 -5.45 0.10 5.04
N PRO A 111 -5.39 -0.75 6.09
CA PRO A 111 -6.59 -1.19 6.76
C PRO A 111 -7.36 -0.05 7.44
N SER A 112 -6.66 0.94 8.01
CA SER A 112 -7.30 2.11 8.63
C SER A 112 -8.04 3.02 7.64
N VAL A 113 -7.72 2.91 6.34
CA VAL A 113 -8.36 3.70 5.27
C VAL A 113 -9.43 2.90 4.53
N PHE A 114 -9.23 1.59 4.31
CA PHE A 114 -10.05 0.81 3.39
C PHE A 114 -10.74 -0.41 3.99
N VAL A 115 -10.22 -1.01 5.06
CA VAL A 115 -10.76 -2.26 5.63
C VAL A 115 -11.64 -1.99 6.85
N SER A 116 -11.20 -1.12 7.75
CA SER A 116 -11.95 -0.74 8.95
C SER A 116 -11.82 0.77 9.19
N PRO A 117 -12.26 1.60 8.23
CA PRO A 117 -12.10 3.03 8.34
C PRO A 117 -12.98 3.66 9.42
N SER A 118 -12.49 4.76 9.99
CA SER A 118 -13.36 5.68 10.72
C SER A 118 -14.44 6.25 9.77
N LYS A 119 -15.58 6.70 10.33
CA LYS A 119 -16.65 7.35 9.55
C LYS A 119 -16.14 8.52 8.71
N LYS A 120 -15.19 9.30 9.26
CA LYS A 120 -14.55 10.42 8.55
C LYS A 120 -13.79 9.90 7.32
N MET A 121 -13.00 8.85 7.49
CA MET A 121 -12.16 8.31 6.41
C MET A 121 -13.00 7.67 5.31
N ALA A 122 -14.01 6.86 5.69
CA ALA A 122 -14.96 6.27 4.75
C ALA A 122 -15.64 7.34 3.89
N LYS A 123 -16.05 8.48 4.48
CA LYS A 123 -16.66 9.58 3.74
C LYS A 123 -15.70 10.24 2.74
N ILE A 124 -14.43 10.41 3.12
CA ILE A 124 -13.40 10.97 2.21
C ILE A 124 -13.21 10.04 1.01
N VAL A 125 -12.97 8.75 1.27
CA VAL A 125 -12.78 7.74 0.22
C VAL A 125 -14.00 7.69 -0.71
N GLN A 126 -15.22 7.58 -0.16
CA GLN A 126 -16.45 7.54 -0.95
C GLN A 126 -16.59 8.78 -1.85
N SER A 127 -16.24 9.96 -1.34
CA SER A 127 -16.38 11.21 -2.09
C SER A 127 -15.45 11.32 -3.31
N ALA A 128 -14.35 10.55 -3.34
CA ALA A 128 -13.47 10.49 -4.51
C ALA A 128 -14.15 9.78 -5.69
N TYR A 129 -15.04 8.83 -5.42
CA TYR A 129 -15.73 8.04 -6.43
C TYR A 129 -17.09 8.62 -6.84
N THR A 130 -17.67 9.57 -6.10
CA THR A 130 -18.98 10.16 -6.48
C THR A 130 -18.92 11.10 -7.67
N LYS A 131 -17.74 11.64 -7.99
CA LYS A 131 -17.54 12.57 -9.11
C LYS A 131 -17.10 11.88 -10.40
N SER A 132 -16.93 10.56 -10.38
CA SER A 132 -16.35 9.78 -11.47
C SER A 132 -17.24 8.58 -11.79
N PRO A 133 -17.39 8.16 -13.05
CA PRO A 133 -18.01 6.87 -13.37
C PRO A 133 -17.16 5.67 -12.90
N ARG A 134 -15.98 5.93 -12.32
CA ARG A 134 -14.99 4.94 -11.90
C ARG A 134 -15.34 4.36 -10.53
N THR A 135 -15.13 3.06 -10.36
CA THR A 135 -15.33 2.33 -9.10
C THR A 135 -14.03 1.69 -8.66
N SER A 136 -13.82 1.48 -7.36
CA SER A 136 -12.61 0.85 -6.84
C SER A 136 -12.39 -0.61 -7.28
N HIS A 137 -13.34 -1.21 -8.01
CA HIS A 137 -13.36 -2.62 -8.41
C HIS A 137 -12.15 -3.04 -9.27
N SER A 138 -11.49 -2.08 -9.92
CA SER A 138 -10.26 -2.32 -10.67
C SER A 138 -9.15 -1.41 -10.15
N THR A 139 -8.46 -1.93 -9.15
CA THR A 139 -7.35 -1.24 -8.47
C THR A 139 -6.02 -1.87 -8.84
N LEU A 140 -5.08 -1.04 -9.27
CA LEU A 140 -3.66 -1.37 -9.31
C LEU A 140 -3.03 -1.08 -7.95
N ASN A 141 -2.45 -2.09 -7.30
CA ASN A 141 -1.63 -1.89 -6.12
C ASN A 141 -0.16 -1.92 -6.52
N SER A 142 0.63 -0.93 -6.11
CA SER A 142 2.05 -0.81 -6.44
C SER A 142 2.91 -0.73 -5.18
N ILE A 143 4.04 -1.44 -5.18
CA ILE A 143 5.06 -1.34 -4.13
C ILE A 143 6.38 -0.99 -4.81
N TRP A 144 7.00 0.14 -4.46
CA TRP A 144 8.35 0.50 -4.93
C TRP A 144 9.21 0.86 -3.72
N VAL A 145 10.16 -0.01 -3.41
CA VAL A 145 11.03 0.10 -2.23
C VAL A 145 12.37 -0.59 -2.47
N GLY A 146 13.36 -0.28 -1.64
CA GLY A 146 14.59 -1.06 -1.50
C GLY A 146 15.85 -0.22 -1.40
N ILE A 147 15.82 1.04 -1.87
CA ILE A 147 17.02 1.89 -1.82
C ILE A 147 17.41 2.24 -0.39
N ASN A 148 16.42 2.44 0.50
CA ASN A 148 16.68 2.74 1.91
C ASN A 148 17.17 1.50 2.66
N ASP A 149 16.68 0.30 2.33
CA ASP A 149 17.22 -0.95 2.88
C ASP A 149 18.72 -1.10 2.57
N ILE A 150 19.11 -0.84 1.31
CA ILE A 150 20.52 -0.83 0.89
C ILE A 150 21.30 0.27 1.61
N GLY A 151 20.74 1.49 1.66
CA GLY A 151 21.40 2.64 2.29
C GLY A 151 21.65 2.45 3.79
N LEU A 152 20.67 1.92 4.52
CA LEU A 152 20.75 1.69 5.96
C LEU A 152 21.65 0.51 6.34
N THR A 153 21.77 -0.47 5.45
CA THR A 153 22.67 -1.61 5.61
C THR A 153 24.04 -1.40 4.97
N TYR A 154 24.28 -0.24 4.37
CA TYR A 154 25.57 0.10 3.76
C TYR A 154 26.71 -0.02 4.77
N GLY A 155 27.72 -0.82 4.44
CA GLY A 155 28.86 -1.11 5.31
C GLY A 155 28.65 -2.23 6.33
N TRP A 156 27.46 -2.85 6.39
CA TRP A 156 27.27 -4.08 7.17
C TRP A 156 28.04 -5.23 6.52
N ARG A 157 28.60 -6.11 7.34
CA ARG A 157 29.23 -7.35 6.87
C ARG A 157 28.20 -8.48 6.87
N ASN A 158 28.28 -9.37 5.89
CA ASN A 158 27.48 -10.61 5.79
C ASN A 158 25.95 -10.37 5.81
N THR A 159 25.44 -9.51 4.92
CA THR A 159 24.01 -9.16 4.86
C THR A 159 23.10 -10.26 4.30
N GLY A 160 23.63 -11.36 3.76
CA GLY A 160 22.82 -12.36 3.05
C GLY A 160 21.62 -12.93 3.82
N GLN A 161 21.72 -13.05 5.15
CA GLN A 161 20.57 -13.43 5.99
C GLN A 161 19.52 -12.31 6.08
N VAL A 162 19.97 -11.06 6.28
CA VAL A 162 19.10 -9.87 6.31
C VAL A 162 18.39 -9.70 4.97
N ASP A 163 19.12 -9.80 3.86
CA ASP A 163 18.59 -9.69 2.50
C ASP A 163 17.52 -10.77 2.25
N ALA A 164 17.76 -12.01 2.69
CA ALA A 164 16.79 -13.08 2.60
C ALA A 164 15.53 -12.81 3.43
N THR A 165 15.68 -12.27 4.65
CA THR A 165 14.56 -11.90 5.51
C THR A 165 13.76 -10.73 4.93
N ILE A 166 14.42 -9.71 4.35
CA ILE A 166 13.77 -8.61 3.63
C ILE A 166 12.94 -9.17 2.48
N MET A 167 13.50 -10.07 1.65
CA MET A 167 12.74 -10.65 0.53
C MET A 167 11.58 -11.55 0.99
N GLN A 168 11.72 -12.24 2.13
CA GLN A 168 10.62 -12.99 2.73
C GLN A 168 9.51 -12.06 3.22
N GLN A 169 9.87 -10.96 3.88
CA GLN A 169 8.93 -9.93 4.31
C GLN A 169 8.20 -9.32 3.11
N TYR A 170 8.91 -9.00 2.02
CA TYR A 170 8.33 -8.43 0.81
C TYR A 170 7.24 -9.35 0.22
N LYS A 171 7.53 -10.66 0.14
CA LYS A 171 6.54 -11.66 -0.29
C LYS A 171 5.33 -11.72 0.64
N SER A 172 5.55 -11.64 1.95
CA SER A 172 4.45 -11.61 2.93
C SER A 172 3.58 -10.38 2.77
N LEU A 173 4.16 -9.21 2.51
CA LEU A 173 3.42 -7.96 2.32
C LEU A 173 2.58 -7.98 1.05
N ILE A 174 3.06 -8.59 -0.04
CA ILE A 174 2.25 -8.82 -1.25
C ILE A 174 0.99 -9.63 -0.91
N VAL A 175 1.13 -10.69 -0.11
CA VAL A 175 -0.02 -11.51 0.34
C VAL A 175 -0.98 -10.68 1.20
N SER A 176 -0.47 -9.81 2.09
CA SER A 176 -1.31 -8.91 2.90
C SER A 176 -2.12 -7.95 2.01
N VAL A 177 -1.51 -7.32 1.01
CA VAL A 177 -2.21 -6.43 0.07
C VAL A 177 -3.32 -7.19 -0.66
N PHE A 178 -3.03 -8.39 -1.15
CA PHE A 178 -4.04 -9.24 -1.79
C PHE A 178 -5.21 -9.51 -0.85
N PHE A 179 -4.95 -9.94 0.38
CA PHE A 179 -5.99 -10.21 1.37
C PHE A 179 -6.83 -8.98 1.73
N PHE A 180 -6.20 -7.84 1.98
CA PHE A 180 -6.91 -6.61 2.31
C PHE A 180 -7.75 -6.06 1.14
N PHE A 181 -7.30 -6.27 -0.10
CA PHE A 181 -8.09 -5.90 -1.28
C PHE A 181 -9.43 -6.67 -1.36
N PHE A 182 -9.47 -7.97 -1.01
CA PHE A 182 -10.75 -8.69 -0.94
C PHE A 182 -11.69 -8.11 0.12
N LEU A 183 -11.15 -7.67 1.25
CA LEU A 183 -11.94 -7.02 2.29
C LEU A 183 -12.45 -5.65 1.83
N PHE A 184 -11.63 -4.85 1.15
CA PHE A 184 -12.01 -3.53 0.62
C PHE A 184 -13.18 -3.59 -0.38
N ASN A 185 -13.16 -4.53 -1.34
CA ASN A 185 -14.25 -4.68 -2.33
C ASN A 185 -15.57 -5.22 -1.74
N SER A 186 -15.61 -5.55 -0.45
CA SER A 186 -16.87 -5.93 0.20
C SER A 186 -17.67 -4.71 0.71
N PHE A 187 -17.08 -3.51 0.70
CA PHE A 187 -17.64 -2.31 1.35
C PHE A 187 -17.85 -1.10 0.42
N VAL A 188 -17.35 -1.14 -0.81
CA VAL A 188 -17.61 -0.15 -1.88
C VAL A 188 -18.50 -0.80 -2.92
#